data_AF-A0A5K1CCF5-F1
#
_entry.id   AF-A0A5K1CCF5-F1
#
_cell.length_a   1.000
_cell.length_b   1.000
_cell.length_c   1.000
_cell.angle_alpha   90.00
_cell.angle_beta   90.00
_cell.angle_gamma   90.00
#
_symmetry.space_group_name_H-M   'P 1'
#
loop_
_entity.id
_entity.type
_entity.pdbx_description
1 polymer ?
#
loop_
_entity_poly.entity_id
_entity_poly.type
_entity_poly.pdbx_seq_one_letter_code
_entity_poly.pdbx_strand_id
1 'polypeptide(L)'
;VKAKTISEIHSEAEKNLGLRPGAASRATGAVGGTSPVGGFPINRPGAGGMMPGMPGTRKMPGMPGIDNDNWEVPRRGSISKMDPLSMQPGGRMPPPVVGKQGPFNSRLLPQGSGGIIAGRTSALLQGSGPPTTTPQSQYPGPAKPLPVPGFSKQSEPVALEASDKHPPAAKVNSADLKRKTTNLVEEYFSIRDLNEALQCVEELKSPEYLPEFVKEAIALAFDKVPPCVEPISKLLEFLLAKKALTNSDLVTGCLEYGAMLDDIALDAPKAPSNYGELMGRLIVAGILDFKLVQDVLQKVEDTYYRKSVFDAIMKGMKSSAVGEGILGAQAADIESCERLLS
;
A
#
# COMPACT_ATOMS: atom_id res chain seq x y z
N VAL A 1 11.66 -41.74 45.20
CA VAL A 1 10.49 -41.09 44.55
C VAL A 1 10.29 -41.74 43.18
N LYS A 2 9.10 -42.23 42.85
CA LYS A 2 8.81 -42.79 41.51
C LYS A 2 8.20 -41.69 40.64
N ALA A 3 8.64 -41.56 39.39
CA ALA A 3 8.08 -40.60 38.45
C ALA A 3 6.70 -41.09 37.95
N LYS A 4 5.72 -40.19 37.93
CA LYS A 4 4.39 -40.44 37.36
C LYS A 4 4.42 -40.25 35.84
N THR A 5 3.55 -40.96 35.13
CA THR A 5 3.42 -40.82 33.66
C THR A 5 2.57 -39.59 33.34
N ILE A 6 2.81 -38.92 32.20
CA ILE A 6 2.10 -37.67 31.83
C ILE A 6 0.57 -37.83 31.91
N SER A 7 0.02 -38.94 31.40
CA SER A 7 -1.42 -39.23 31.45
C SER A 7 -2.00 -39.28 32.87
N GLU A 8 -1.20 -39.68 33.86
CA GLU A 8 -1.58 -39.75 35.27
C GLU A 8 -1.69 -38.35 35.88
N ILE A 9 -0.79 -37.44 35.49
CA ILE A 9 -0.78 -36.03 35.92
C ILE A 9 -2.02 -35.29 35.39
N HIS A 10 -2.40 -35.54 34.13
CA HIS A 10 -3.59 -34.93 33.53
C HIS A 10 -4.88 -35.40 34.23
N SER A 11 -5.02 -36.71 34.49
CA SER A 11 -6.20 -37.25 35.19
C SER A 11 -6.31 -36.77 36.65
N GLU A 12 -5.17 -36.59 37.34
CA GLU A 12 -5.12 -36.07 38.70
C GLU A 12 -5.47 -34.56 38.77
N ALA A 13 -5.19 -33.79 37.72
CA ALA A 13 -5.61 -32.38 37.61
C ALA A 13 -7.13 -32.25 37.37
N GLU A 14 -7.69 -33.03 36.45
CA GLU A 14 -9.14 -33.04 36.15
C GLU A 14 -9.97 -33.40 37.39
N LYS A 15 -9.51 -34.40 38.16
CA LYS A 15 -10.21 -34.89 39.36
C LYS A 15 -10.18 -33.91 40.54
N ASN A 16 -9.12 -33.10 40.67
CA ASN A 16 -8.99 -32.13 41.75
C ASN A 16 -9.62 -30.75 41.45
N LEU A 17 -9.81 -30.40 40.18
CA LEU A 17 -10.36 -29.08 39.79
C LEU A 17 -11.87 -29.10 39.52
N GLY A 18 -12.53 -30.25 39.57
CA GLY A 18 -14.01 -30.35 39.49
C GLY A 18 -14.63 -29.90 38.16
N LEU A 19 -13.81 -29.77 37.11
CA LEU A 19 -14.25 -29.30 35.80
C LEU A 19 -14.93 -30.43 35.03
N ARG A 20 -16.26 -30.35 34.95
CA ARG A 20 -17.09 -31.29 34.17
C ARG A 20 -16.84 -31.07 32.67
N PRO A 21 -16.56 -32.12 31.87
CA PRO A 21 -16.41 -31.98 30.43
C PRO A 21 -17.69 -31.45 29.77
N GLY A 22 -17.55 -30.39 28.96
CA GLY A 22 -18.62 -29.88 28.08
C GLY A 22 -19.47 -28.74 28.64
N ALA A 23 -18.92 -27.52 28.65
CA ALA A 23 -19.71 -26.28 28.63
C ALA A 23 -18.90 -25.14 27.98
N ALA A 24 -19.37 -24.63 26.84
CA ALA A 24 -18.81 -23.42 26.23
C ALA A 24 -19.68 -22.21 26.60
N SER A 25 -19.07 -21.08 26.95
CA SER A 25 -19.43 -19.76 26.41
C SER A 25 -18.69 -18.58 27.07
N ARG A 26 -18.64 -17.48 26.30
CA ARG A 26 -17.97 -16.19 26.50
C ARG A 26 -18.34 -15.50 27.82
N ALA A 27 -17.39 -14.76 28.39
CA ALA A 27 -17.68 -13.64 29.31
C ALA A 27 -16.69 -12.47 29.09
N THR A 28 -17.23 -11.30 28.78
CA THR A 28 -16.52 -10.01 28.78
C THR A 28 -16.36 -9.50 30.21
N GLY A 29 -15.16 -9.07 30.59
CA GLY A 29 -14.90 -8.55 31.94
C GLY A 29 -15.41 -7.12 32.16
N ALA A 30 -16.02 -6.89 33.32
CA ALA A 30 -16.26 -5.56 33.88
C ALA A 30 -15.78 -5.58 35.35
N VAL A 31 -15.09 -4.52 35.77
CA VAL A 31 -14.52 -4.37 37.12
C VAL A 31 -15.00 -3.02 37.69
N GLY A 32 -15.58 -3.03 38.89
CA GLY A 32 -15.97 -1.82 39.62
C GLY A 32 -14.78 -1.16 40.34
N GLY A 33 -14.92 -0.05 41.05
CA GLY A 33 -16.10 0.75 41.43
C GLY A 33 -15.83 1.43 42.79
N THR A 34 -16.62 2.43 43.20
CA THR A 34 -16.68 2.91 44.61
C THR A 34 -17.92 3.78 44.85
N SER A 35 -18.57 3.53 45.99
CA SER A 35 -19.59 4.39 46.66
C SER A 35 -18.88 5.12 47.85
N PRO A 36 -19.48 6.06 48.64
CA PRO A 36 -20.92 6.14 49.00
C PRO A 36 -21.53 7.54 49.35
N VAL A 37 -22.75 7.47 49.94
CA VAL A 37 -23.44 8.43 50.86
C VAL A 37 -24.53 9.35 50.29
N GLY A 38 -25.78 9.11 50.74
CA GLY A 38 -26.66 10.18 51.26
C GLY A 38 -28.03 10.42 50.60
N GLY A 39 -29.12 10.13 51.33
CA GLY A 39 -30.39 10.88 51.23
C GLY A 39 -31.63 10.20 50.60
N PHE A 40 -32.66 9.95 51.42
CA PHE A 40 -34.07 9.71 51.05
C PHE A 40 -34.93 10.82 51.71
N PRO A 41 -36.26 10.91 51.48
CA PRO A 41 -37.05 10.88 50.24
C PRO A 41 -38.05 12.09 50.18
N ILE A 42 -38.99 12.16 49.21
CA ILE A 42 -40.36 12.73 49.39
C ILE A 42 -41.29 12.42 48.18
N ASN A 43 -42.56 12.14 48.50
CA ASN A 43 -43.83 12.00 47.73
C ASN A 43 -43.92 12.58 46.29
N ARG A 44 -44.82 12.13 45.39
CA ARG A 44 -46.25 11.72 45.58
C ARG A 44 -46.83 10.94 44.36
N PRO A 45 -47.86 10.09 44.50
CA PRO A 45 -48.44 9.29 43.41
C PRO A 45 -49.79 9.78 42.84
N GLY A 46 -50.13 9.30 41.63
CA GLY A 46 -51.46 9.29 41.00
C GLY A 46 -51.36 9.48 39.47
N ALA A 47 -52.26 9.04 38.60
CA ALA A 47 -53.38 8.09 38.62
C ALA A 47 -54.00 8.13 37.21
N GLY A 48 -54.43 6.99 36.64
CA GLY A 48 -54.98 6.91 35.27
C GLY A 48 -53.89 6.82 34.17
N GLY A 49 -53.88 5.88 33.23
CA GLY A 49 -54.84 4.83 32.89
C GLY A 49 -55.62 5.15 31.62
N MET A 50 -55.33 4.44 30.51
CA MET A 50 -56.27 4.07 29.43
C MET A 50 -55.57 3.25 28.30
N MET A 51 -55.88 1.95 28.29
CA MET A 51 -56.03 1.00 27.17
C MET A 51 -55.09 1.01 25.93
N PRO A 52 -54.42 -0.13 25.66
CA PRO A 52 -54.00 -0.55 24.32
C PRO A 52 -55.03 -1.45 23.62
N GLY A 53 -55.24 -1.23 22.31
CA GLY A 53 -55.77 -2.23 21.35
C GLY A 53 -57.26 -2.16 21.00
N MET A 54 -57.58 -2.18 19.69
CA MET A 54 -58.30 -3.28 18.99
C MET A 54 -58.27 -2.99 17.44
N PRO A 55 -58.99 -3.69 16.53
CA PRO A 55 -58.32 -4.53 15.52
C PRO A 55 -58.58 -4.08 14.07
N GLY A 56 -57.89 -4.73 13.12
CA GLY A 56 -58.11 -4.48 11.69
C GLY A 56 -59.40 -5.08 11.14
N THR A 57 -59.96 -4.45 10.11
CA THR A 57 -60.64 -5.10 8.97
C THR A 57 -61.00 -4.08 7.89
N ARG A 58 -60.49 -4.27 6.67
CA ARG A 58 -61.26 -4.42 5.42
C ARG A 58 -60.33 -4.40 4.20
N LYS A 59 -60.41 -5.47 3.39
CA LYS A 59 -59.89 -5.49 2.01
C LYS A 59 -60.84 -4.72 1.10
N MET A 60 -60.31 -3.98 0.14
CA MET A 60 -61.05 -3.43 -1.00
C MET A 60 -60.63 -4.21 -2.26
N PRO A 61 -61.53 -4.94 -2.95
CA PRO A 61 -61.23 -5.58 -4.22
C PRO A 61 -61.40 -4.62 -5.40
N GLY A 62 -60.45 -4.62 -6.34
CA GLY A 62 -60.65 -4.07 -7.70
C GLY A 62 -59.85 -2.82 -8.05
N MET A 63 -58.62 -3.02 -8.53
CA MET A 63 -58.06 -2.25 -9.66
C MET A 63 -56.95 -3.10 -10.33
N PRO A 64 -56.83 -3.13 -11.67
CA PRO A 64 -55.81 -3.95 -12.34
C PRO A 64 -54.39 -3.43 -12.13
N GLY A 65 -53.41 -4.33 -12.15
CA GLY A 65 -52.00 -3.96 -12.11
C GLY A 65 -51.56 -3.24 -13.39
N ILE A 66 -50.76 -2.20 -13.22
CA ILE A 66 -49.85 -1.67 -14.23
C ILE A 66 -48.47 -1.68 -13.58
N ASP A 67 -47.61 -2.55 -14.06
CA ASP A 67 -46.18 -2.50 -13.77
C ASP A 67 -45.61 -1.19 -14.32
N ASN A 68 -44.79 -0.50 -13.54
CA ASN A 68 -44.08 0.68 -14.00
C ASN A 68 -42.68 0.75 -13.37
N ASP A 69 -41.74 0.10 -14.03
CA ASP A 69 -40.30 0.21 -13.76
C ASP A 69 -39.83 1.64 -14.03
N ASN A 70 -39.76 2.47 -12.99
CA ASN A 70 -39.33 3.87 -13.08
C ASN A 70 -38.26 4.20 -12.02
N TRP A 71 -37.03 3.76 -12.27
CA TRP A 71 -35.86 4.00 -11.43
C TRP A 71 -35.17 5.35 -11.71
N GLU A 72 -35.94 6.45 -11.81
CA GLU A 72 -35.34 7.78 -11.97
C GLU A 72 -34.82 8.39 -10.66
N VAL A 73 -33.57 8.84 -10.69
CA VAL A 73 -32.84 9.41 -9.54
C VAL A 73 -33.15 10.92 -9.39
N PRO A 74 -33.50 11.44 -8.20
CA PRO A 74 -33.79 12.86 -8.02
C PRO A 74 -32.54 13.76 -8.13
N ARG A 75 -32.43 14.56 -9.19
CA ARG A 75 -31.56 15.75 -9.19
C ARG A 75 -32.28 16.93 -8.53
N ARG A 76 -31.66 17.54 -7.50
CA ARG A 76 -32.12 18.82 -6.95
C ARG A 76 -31.76 19.96 -7.90
N GLY A 77 -32.76 20.73 -8.31
CA GLY A 77 -32.57 22.02 -8.98
C GLY A 77 -33.69 22.97 -8.56
N SER A 78 -33.35 24.05 -7.85
CA SER A 78 -34.32 25.10 -7.51
C SER A 78 -34.45 26.08 -8.68
N ILE A 79 -35.60 26.08 -9.34
CA ILE A 79 -35.96 27.08 -10.34
C ILE A 79 -36.84 28.15 -9.70
N SER A 80 -36.35 29.39 -9.67
CA SER A 80 -37.21 30.56 -9.55
C SER A 80 -37.61 31.01 -10.95
N LYS A 81 -38.89 30.85 -11.28
CA LYS A 81 -39.47 31.23 -12.59
C LYS A 81 -40.12 32.61 -12.50
N MET A 82 -39.81 33.49 -13.44
CA MET A 82 -40.74 34.51 -13.90
C MET A 82 -40.45 34.86 -15.37
N ASP A 83 -41.53 34.99 -16.15
CA ASP A 83 -41.54 35.01 -17.62
C ASP A 83 -41.63 36.46 -18.21
N PRO A 84 -41.55 36.68 -19.54
CA PRO A 84 -40.86 37.83 -20.10
C PRO A 84 -41.74 38.85 -20.86
N LEU A 85 -41.09 39.91 -21.39
CA LEU A 85 -41.27 40.58 -22.71
C LEU A 85 -41.16 42.11 -22.65
N SER A 86 -40.13 42.67 -23.31
CA SER A 86 -40.19 43.86 -24.22
C SER A 86 -38.77 44.34 -24.60
N MET A 87 -38.64 45.26 -25.57
CA MET A 87 -37.44 45.40 -26.41
C MET A 87 -36.46 46.56 -26.07
N GLN A 88 -35.24 46.40 -26.60
CA GLN A 88 -34.13 47.32 -26.91
C GLN A 88 -34.47 48.78 -27.35
N PRO A 89 -33.47 49.69 -27.55
CA PRO A 89 -32.15 49.86 -26.89
C PRO A 89 -31.70 51.35 -26.69
N GLY A 90 -30.53 51.55 -26.04
CA GLY A 90 -29.63 52.68 -26.35
C GLY A 90 -29.13 53.55 -25.18
N GLY A 91 -27.84 53.92 -25.17
CA GLY A 91 -27.30 54.92 -24.22
C GLY A 91 -25.79 54.80 -23.91
N ARG A 92 -25.01 55.84 -24.26
CA ARG A 92 -23.54 55.94 -24.23
C ARG A 92 -22.86 55.94 -22.83
N MET A 93 -21.57 55.57 -22.81
CA MET A 93 -20.54 55.84 -21.78
C MET A 93 -20.30 57.36 -21.52
N PRO A 94 -19.76 57.78 -20.35
CA PRO A 94 -18.28 57.86 -20.12
C PRO A 94 -17.75 57.52 -18.68
N PRO A 95 -16.44 57.21 -18.52
CA PRO A 95 -15.68 57.21 -17.25
C PRO A 95 -14.91 58.56 -17.07
N PRO A 96 -13.86 58.75 -16.21
CA PRO A 96 -13.29 57.94 -15.11
C PRO A 96 -13.08 58.75 -13.78
N VAL A 97 -12.49 58.16 -12.71
CA VAL A 97 -11.60 58.87 -11.73
C VAL A 97 -10.64 57.87 -11.02
N VAL A 98 -9.46 58.37 -10.64
CA VAL A 98 -8.31 57.68 -10.00
C VAL A 98 -8.32 57.75 -8.46
N GLY A 99 -7.82 56.71 -7.77
CA GLY A 99 -7.48 56.74 -6.33
C GLY A 99 -6.83 55.42 -5.84
N LYS A 100 -5.53 55.18 -6.04
CA LYS A 100 -4.37 55.49 -5.17
C LYS A 100 -4.28 54.78 -3.79
N GLN A 101 -3.30 53.85 -3.74
CA GLN A 101 -2.37 53.48 -2.65
C GLN A 101 -2.76 52.50 -1.54
N GLY A 102 -1.81 51.57 -1.30
CA GLY A 102 -1.66 50.79 -0.07
C GLY A 102 -0.61 49.66 -0.17
N PRO A 103 0.71 49.94 -0.24
CA PRO A 103 1.74 48.92 -0.08
C PRO A 103 2.12 48.74 1.40
N PHE A 104 1.98 47.53 1.95
CA PHE A 104 2.47 47.23 3.30
C PHE A 104 3.92 46.73 3.29
N ASN A 105 4.76 47.49 4.00
CA ASN A 105 6.16 47.20 4.34
C ASN A 105 6.26 45.85 5.09
N SER A 106 7.13 44.91 4.70
CA SER A 106 8.60 44.88 4.86
C SER A 106 9.11 44.44 6.25
N ARG A 107 9.99 43.43 6.22
CA ARG A 107 11.15 43.23 7.13
C ARG A 107 10.89 42.96 8.62
N LEU A 108 10.81 41.67 8.98
CA LEU A 108 11.24 41.18 10.30
C LEU A 108 12.09 39.90 10.17
N LEU A 109 13.40 40.08 10.20
CA LEU A 109 14.39 39.06 10.58
C LEU A 109 15.18 39.61 11.78
N PRO A 110 15.47 38.83 12.82
CA PRO A 110 16.59 39.09 13.71
C PRO A 110 17.83 38.31 13.24
N GLN A 111 18.90 39.03 12.88
CA GLN A 111 20.24 38.46 12.83
C GLN A 111 20.75 38.23 14.26
N GLY A 112 21.40 37.10 14.51
CA GLY A 112 22.25 36.87 15.68
C GLY A 112 23.59 36.30 15.20
N SER A 113 24.67 37.04 15.41
CA SER A 113 26.02 36.66 14.98
C SER A 113 27.03 36.88 16.11
N GLY A 114 28.03 36.00 16.20
CA GLY A 114 29.25 36.25 16.99
C GLY A 114 29.47 35.28 18.15
N GLY A 115 30.40 34.34 17.96
CA GLY A 115 30.85 33.41 19.00
C GLY A 115 32.08 32.62 18.53
N ILE A 116 33.26 33.25 18.57
CA ILE A 116 34.53 32.64 18.19
C ILE A 116 35.44 32.61 19.43
N ILE A 117 35.73 31.43 19.99
CA ILE A 117 36.83 31.22 20.95
C ILE A 117 37.49 29.86 20.68
N ALA A 118 38.82 29.81 20.78
CA ALA A 118 39.66 28.66 20.41
C ALA A 118 40.21 27.87 21.61
N GLY A 119 40.60 26.61 21.35
CA GLY A 119 41.39 25.72 22.23
C GLY A 119 41.42 24.31 21.62
N ARG A 120 42.56 23.78 21.13
CA ARG A 120 43.58 23.02 21.87
C ARG A 120 42.96 21.89 22.73
N THR A 121 43.31 20.61 22.60
CA THR A 121 44.60 19.98 22.20
C THR A 121 44.44 18.65 21.42
N SER A 122 45.50 18.24 20.71
CA SER A 122 45.64 16.92 20.08
C SER A 122 46.34 15.91 20.99
N ALA A 123 45.99 14.63 20.86
CA ALA A 123 46.77 13.46 21.27
C ALA A 123 46.20 12.19 20.59
N LEU A 124 46.93 11.13 20.23
CA LEU A 124 48.37 10.92 19.98
C LEU A 124 48.47 9.54 19.29
N LEU A 125 48.72 9.45 17.97
CA LEU A 125 49.05 8.17 17.34
C LEU A 125 49.78 8.31 15.98
N GLN A 126 51.11 8.32 16.00
CA GLN A 126 51.91 7.99 14.82
C GLN A 126 53.30 7.48 15.26
N GLY A 127 53.71 6.34 14.74
CA GLY A 127 54.98 5.69 15.06
C GLY A 127 56.10 6.02 14.07
N SER A 128 57.34 5.76 14.49
CA SER A 128 58.59 5.76 13.70
C SER A 128 59.60 4.95 14.53
N GLY A 129 60.13 3.82 14.05
CA GLY A 129 61.28 3.74 13.13
C GLY A 129 62.00 2.36 13.22
N PRO A 130 63.09 2.14 12.45
CA PRO A 130 63.60 0.81 12.00
C PRO A 130 64.93 0.39 12.74
N PRO A 131 65.81 -0.58 12.31
CA PRO A 131 65.92 -1.31 11.02
C PRO A 131 66.45 -2.79 11.00
N THR A 132 66.72 -3.31 9.77
CA THR A 132 67.59 -4.46 9.36
C THR A 132 67.09 -5.91 9.64
N THR A 133 67.30 -6.95 8.80
CA THR A 133 68.26 -7.19 7.68
C THR A 133 67.74 -8.22 6.63
N THR A 134 68.23 -8.17 5.39
CA THR A 134 68.18 -9.19 4.29
C THR A 134 69.36 -10.20 4.39
N PRO A 135 69.57 -11.23 3.52
CA PRO A 135 69.02 -11.56 2.17
C PRO A 135 68.44 -13.02 2.08
N GLN A 136 68.26 -13.77 0.97
CA GLN A 136 68.63 -13.66 -0.47
C GLN A 136 67.64 -14.44 -1.40
N SER A 137 68.08 -15.00 -2.54
CA SER A 137 67.32 -15.79 -3.52
C SER A 137 68.23 -16.78 -4.28
N GLN A 138 67.71 -17.94 -4.74
CA GLN A 138 68.34 -18.80 -5.77
C GLN A 138 67.38 -19.83 -6.41
N TYR A 139 67.48 -20.00 -7.75
CA TYR A 139 66.92 -21.09 -8.59
C TYR A 139 68.10 -21.82 -9.29
N PRO A 140 67.99 -23.10 -9.72
CA PRO A 140 67.63 -23.45 -11.12
C PRO A 140 66.86 -24.79 -11.35
N GLY A 141 66.44 -25.11 -12.59
CA GLY A 141 65.76 -26.38 -13.02
C GLY A 141 66.72 -27.52 -13.49
N PRO A 142 66.38 -28.46 -14.43
CA PRO A 142 65.17 -28.65 -15.28
C PRO A 142 64.69 -30.12 -15.64
N ALA A 143 63.62 -30.25 -16.47
CA ALA A 143 63.30 -31.26 -17.53
C ALA A 143 62.74 -32.73 -17.33
N LYS A 144 61.48 -32.99 -17.83
CA LYS A 144 60.92 -34.04 -18.77
C LYS A 144 61.20 -35.59 -18.63
N PRO A 145 60.44 -36.55 -19.28
CA PRO A 145 59.01 -36.65 -19.72
C PRO A 145 58.28 -38.06 -19.54
N LEU A 146 56.96 -38.11 -19.84
CA LEU A 146 56.03 -39.20 -20.37
C LEU A 146 56.42 -40.72 -20.35
N PRO A 147 55.45 -41.68 -20.13
CA PRO A 147 54.51 -42.14 -21.21
C PRO A 147 53.11 -42.73 -20.79
N VAL A 148 52.27 -43.08 -21.79
CA VAL A 148 50.96 -43.80 -21.73
C VAL A 148 51.05 -45.18 -22.41
N PRO A 149 50.32 -46.25 -21.95
CA PRO A 149 48.95 -46.61 -22.43
C PRO A 149 48.07 -47.30 -21.33
N GLY A 150 46.88 -47.92 -21.51
CA GLY A 150 45.89 -48.00 -22.63
C GLY A 150 44.88 -49.18 -22.49
N PHE A 151 43.81 -49.18 -23.33
CA PHE A 151 42.80 -50.25 -23.63
C PHE A 151 41.88 -50.89 -22.55
N SER A 152 40.62 -50.43 -22.56
CA SER A 152 39.34 -51.16 -22.77
C SER A 152 38.93 -52.46 -22.03
N LYS A 153 37.73 -52.42 -21.41
CA LYS A 153 36.64 -53.42 -21.58
C LYS A 153 35.26 -52.90 -21.12
N GLN A 154 34.18 -53.40 -21.72
CA GLN A 154 32.76 -53.07 -21.46
C GLN A 154 31.98 -54.23 -20.79
N SER A 155 30.69 -53.97 -20.51
CA SER A 155 29.53 -54.87 -20.25
C SER A 155 29.29 -55.45 -18.83
N GLU A 156 28.39 -54.76 -18.08
CA GLU A 156 27.05 -55.19 -17.59
C GLU A 156 26.75 -56.65 -17.16
N PRO A 157 25.64 -56.90 -16.38
CA PRO A 157 24.98 -56.07 -15.37
C PRO A 157 24.51 -56.84 -14.10
N VAL A 158 24.31 -56.16 -12.96
CA VAL A 158 23.31 -56.55 -11.93
C VAL A 158 22.67 -55.29 -11.35
N ALA A 159 21.34 -55.26 -11.29
CA ALA A 159 20.58 -54.11 -10.80
C ALA A 159 20.63 -53.98 -9.27
N LEU A 160 20.82 -52.75 -8.79
CA LEU A 160 20.43 -52.30 -7.45
C LEU A 160 19.78 -50.92 -7.58
N GLU A 161 18.72 -50.70 -6.80
CA GLU A 161 17.76 -49.63 -7.05
C GLU A 161 18.28 -48.24 -6.70
N ALA A 162 18.01 -47.26 -7.57
CA ALA A 162 18.36 -45.86 -7.35
C ALA A 162 17.42 -45.23 -6.32
N SER A 163 17.88 -45.11 -5.07
CA SER A 163 17.29 -44.21 -4.07
C SER A 163 18.05 -42.88 -4.05
N ASP A 164 18.10 -42.20 -5.20
CA ASP A 164 18.65 -40.85 -5.31
C ASP A 164 17.67 -39.83 -4.70
N LYS A 165 17.69 -39.76 -3.37
CA LYS A 165 17.12 -38.63 -2.63
C LYS A 165 18.03 -37.41 -2.81
N HIS A 166 17.99 -36.81 -3.99
CA HIS A 166 18.42 -35.43 -4.16
C HIS A 166 17.61 -34.58 -3.16
N PRO A 167 18.24 -33.87 -2.20
CA PRO A 167 17.49 -32.93 -1.38
C PRO A 167 16.92 -31.87 -2.32
N PRO A 168 15.60 -31.60 -2.30
CA PRO A 168 15.07 -30.51 -3.08
C PRO A 168 15.64 -29.22 -2.51
N ALA A 169 16.28 -28.41 -3.36
CA ALA A 169 16.49 -27.01 -3.05
C ALA A 169 15.14 -26.44 -2.60
N ALA A 170 15.11 -25.79 -1.43
CA ALA A 170 13.86 -25.38 -0.81
C ALA A 170 13.12 -24.44 -1.76
N LYS A 171 12.06 -24.94 -2.41
CA LYS A 171 11.12 -24.10 -3.13
C LYS A 171 10.56 -23.13 -2.10
N VAL A 172 10.92 -21.86 -2.19
CA VAL A 172 10.35 -20.85 -1.30
C VAL A 172 8.84 -20.87 -1.53
N ASN A 173 8.08 -21.17 -0.49
CA ASN A 173 6.64 -21.39 -0.60
C ASN A 173 5.97 -20.07 -1.02
N SER A 174 5.63 -19.93 -2.30
CA SER A 174 4.96 -18.73 -2.83
C SER A 174 3.71 -18.35 -2.03
N ALA A 175 2.93 -19.33 -1.57
CA ALA A 175 1.77 -19.10 -0.69
C ALA A 175 2.14 -18.53 0.70
N ASP A 176 3.31 -18.88 1.25
CA ASP A 176 3.81 -18.28 2.50
C ASP A 176 4.28 -16.83 2.26
N LEU A 177 4.92 -16.54 1.13
CA LEU A 177 5.32 -15.17 0.76
C LEU A 177 4.11 -14.27 0.50
N LYS A 178 3.09 -14.76 -0.22
CA LYS A 178 1.80 -14.07 -0.41
C LYS A 178 1.13 -13.75 0.92
N ARG A 179 0.97 -14.75 1.82
CA ARG A 179 0.40 -14.51 3.16
C ARG A 179 1.20 -13.49 3.97
N LYS A 180 2.55 -13.56 3.96
CA LYS A 180 3.40 -12.56 4.63
C LYS A 180 3.19 -11.16 4.04
N THR A 181 3.09 -11.06 2.71
CA THR A 181 2.84 -9.80 2.00
C THR A 181 1.50 -9.19 2.40
N THR A 182 0.43 -10.00 2.42
CA THR A 182 -0.88 -9.55 2.90
C THR A 182 -0.80 -8.99 4.31
N ASN A 183 -0.26 -9.75 5.26
CA ASN A 183 -0.13 -9.31 6.65
C ASN A 183 0.66 -7.99 6.77
N LEU A 184 1.84 -7.92 6.12
CA LEU A 184 2.73 -6.75 6.12
C LEU A 184 2.01 -5.50 5.60
N VAL A 185 1.35 -5.61 4.44
CA VAL A 185 0.69 -4.48 3.79
C VAL A 185 -0.55 -4.04 4.58
N GLU A 186 -1.32 -4.97 5.15
CA GLU A 186 -2.47 -4.64 6.00
C GLU A 186 -2.08 -4.03 7.34
N GLU A 187 -1.00 -4.49 7.96
CA GLU A 187 -0.43 -3.91 9.17
C GLU A 187 0.11 -2.51 8.89
N TYR A 188 0.88 -2.32 7.81
CA TYR A 188 1.28 -1.00 7.35
C TYR A 188 0.08 -0.09 7.10
N PHE A 189 -1.01 -0.60 6.51
CA PHE A 189 -2.21 0.22 6.30
C PHE A 189 -2.98 0.55 7.58
N SER A 190 -2.75 -0.18 8.67
CA SER A 190 -3.38 0.05 9.97
C SER A 190 -2.54 0.99 10.85
N ILE A 191 -1.22 0.77 10.92
CA ILE A 191 -0.30 1.42 11.86
C ILE A 191 0.47 2.58 11.22
N ARG A 192 0.69 2.54 9.89
CA ARG A 192 1.47 3.51 9.09
C ARG A 192 2.97 3.60 9.44
N ASP A 193 3.53 2.60 10.12
CA ASP A 193 4.98 2.54 10.36
C ASP A 193 5.74 2.01 9.12
N LEU A 194 6.56 2.87 8.52
CA LEU A 194 7.38 2.55 7.36
C LEU A 194 8.62 1.70 7.73
N ASN A 195 9.14 1.80 8.95
CA ASN A 195 10.34 1.06 9.36
C ASN A 195 10.01 -0.41 9.63
N GLU A 196 8.88 -0.68 10.28
CA GLU A 196 8.36 -2.04 10.49
C GLU A 196 8.06 -2.71 9.15
N ALA A 197 7.39 -2.00 8.23
CA ALA A 197 7.12 -2.48 6.88
C ALA A 197 8.41 -2.83 6.12
N LEU A 198 9.46 -2.01 6.24
CA LEU A 198 10.78 -2.30 5.68
C LEU A 198 11.40 -3.57 6.28
N GLN A 199 11.39 -3.72 7.60
CA GLN A 199 11.95 -4.91 8.25
C GLN A 199 11.21 -6.17 7.77
N CYS A 200 9.89 -6.10 7.70
CA CYS A 200 9.08 -7.20 7.20
C CYS A 200 9.33 -7.53 5.71
N VAL A 201 9.66 -6.55 4.85
CA VAL A 201 10.11 -6.81 3.46
C VAL A 201 11.47 -7.51 3.45
N GLU A 202 12.44 -7.05 4.24
CA GLU A 202 13.75 -7.69 4.37
C GLU A 202 13.65 -9.14 4.90
N GLU A 203 12.69 -9.40 5.79
CA GLU A 203 12.36 -10.73 6.33
C GLU A 203 11.66 -11.68 5.34
N LEU A 204 11.22 -11.20 4.17
CA LEU A 204 10.81 -12.08 3.06
C LEU A 204 11.99 -12.88 2.50
N LYS A 205 13.22 -12.32 2.56
CA LYS A 205 14.49 -12.95 2.12
C LYS A 205 14.43 -13.56 0.71
N SER A 206 13.61 -12.98 -0.16
CA SER A 206 13.23 -13.52 -1.48
C SER A 206 13.24 -12.40 -2.52
N PRO A 207 14.41 -11.97 -3.03
CA PRO A 207 14.51 -10.83 -3.95
C PRO A 207 13.73 -11.05 -5.26
N GLU A 208 13.69 -12.28 -5.76
CA GLU A 208 12.92 -12.67 -6.96
C GLU A 208 11.41 -12.49 -6.82
N TYR A 209 10.91 -12.32 -5.59
CA TYR A 209 9.48 -12.10 -5.29
C TYR A 209 9.14 -10.61 -5.14
N LEU A 210 10.11 -9.69 -5.16
CA LEU A 210 9.84 -8.26 -4.97
C LEU A 210 8.91 -7.63 -6.04
N PRO A 211 8.92 -8.02 -7.33
CA PRO A 211 7.91 -7.58 -8.28
C PRO A 211 6.48 -8.03 -7.90
N GLU A 212 6.33 -9.29 -7.49
CA GLU A 212 5.07 -9.87 -7.03
C GLU A 212 4.58 -9.16 -5.77
N PHE A 213 5.48 -8.83 -4.83
CA PHE A 213 5.18 -8.00 -3.65
C PHE A 213 4.59 -6.64 -4.05
N VAL A 214 5.21 -5.93 -5.01
CA VAL A 214 4.70 -4.62 -5.47
C VAL A 214 3.29 -4.77 -6.05
N LYS A 215 3.06 -5.74 -6.91
CA LYS A 215 1.75 -6.02 -7.51
C LYS A 215 0.67 -6.32 -6.47
N GLU A 216 0.95 -7.22 -5.54
CA GLU A 216 0.04 -7.60 -4.44
C GLU A 216 -0.24 -6.41 -3.51
N ALA A 217 0.78 -5.59 -3.21
CA ALA A 217 0.62 -4.40 -2.37
C ALA A 217 -0.24 -3.32 -3.04
N ILE A 218 -0.19 -3.19 -4.38
CA ILE A 218 -1.08 -2.32 -5.16
C ILE A 218 -2.53 -2.84 -5.12
N ALA A 219 -2.75 -4.13 -5.35
CA ALA A 219 -4.08 -4.75 -5.29
C ALA A 219 -4.73 -4.53 -3.90
N LEU A 220 -4.01 -4.90 -2.84
CA LEU A 220 -4.45 -4.72 -1.45
C LEU A 220 -4.72 -3.26 -1.08
N ALA A 221 -4.09 -2.29 -1.74
CA ALA A 221 -4.34 -0.87 -1.52
C ALA A 221 -5.69 -0.43 -2.09
N PHE A 222 -6.10 -0.97 -3.24
CA PHE A 222 -7.30 -0.55 -3.95
C PHE A 222 -8.56 -1.28 -3.48
N ASP A 223 -8.40 -2.47 -2.88
CA ASP A 223 -9.48 -3.22 -2.22
C ASP A 223 -9.97 -2.55 -0.90
N LYS A 224 -9.19 -1.63 -0.33
CA LYS A 224 -9.61 -0.89 0.88
C LYS A 224 -10.69 0.14 0.56
N VAL A 225 -11.57 0.38 1.54
CA VAL A 225 -12.60 1.43 1.47
C VAL A 225 -12.40 2.40 2.65
N PRO A 226 -11.95 3.65 2.42
CA PRO A 226 -11.49 4.21 1.15
C PRO A 226 -10.17 3.59 0.65
N PRO A 227 -9.86 3.69 -0.66
CA PRO A 227 -8.64 3.10 -1.23
C PRO A 227 -7.39 3.79 -0.68
N CYS A 228 -6.36 3.01 -0.36
CA CYS A 228 -5.13 3.45 0.30
C CYS A 228 -4.05 3.92 -0.69
N VAL A 229 -4.43 4.70 -1.72
CA VAL A 229 -3.54 5.17 -2.80
C VAL A 229 -2.33 5.97 -2.30
N GLU A 230 -2.55 6.96 -1.42
CA GLU A 230 -1.46 7.76 -0.86
C GLU A 230 -0.52 6.94 0.06
N PRO A 231 -1.04 6.10 0.98
CA PRO A 231 -0.18 5.21 1.74
C PRO A 231 0.67 4.26 0.89
N ILE A 232 0.11 3.61 -0.15
CA ILE A 232 0.91 2.70 -0.97
C ILE A 232 1.98 3.46 -1.76
N SER A 233 1.70 4.68 -2.25
CA SER A 233 2.72 5.50 -2.90
C SER A 233 3.88 5.83 -1.94
N LYS A 234 3.58 6.18 -0.68
CA LYS A 234 4.57 6.46 0.36
C LYS A 234 5.39 5.22 0.77
N LEU A 235 4.76 4.04 0.82
CA LEU A 235 5.46 2.79 1.10
C LEU A 235 6.47 2.45 -0.01
N LEU A 236 6.03 2.48 -1.28
CA LEU A 236 6.87 2.17 -2.43
C LEU A 236 8.04 3.16 -2.57
N GLU A 237 7.79 4.47 -2.38
CA GLU A 237 8.83 5.50 -2.35
C GLU A 237 9.87 5.24 -1.25
N PHE A 238 9.41 4.92 -0.02
CA PHE A 238 10.31 4.64 1.10
C PHE A 238 11.15 3.38 0.90
N LEU A 239 10.55 2.28 0.45
CA LEU A 239 11.24 1.01 0.20
C LEU A 239 12.30 1.16 -0.92
N LEU A 240 11.99 1.93 -1.97
CA LEU A 240 12.94 2.25 -3.02
C LEU A 240 14.10 3.12 -2.51
N ALA A 241 13.80 4.19 -1.76
CA ALA A 241 14.82 5.07 -1.16
C ALA A 241 15.74 4.32 -0.19
N LYS A 242 15.22 3.27 0.47
CA LYS A 242 15.96 2.37 1.37
C LYS A 242 16.66 1.21 0.66
N LYS A 243 16.45 1.04 -0.65
CA LYS A 243 16.96 -0.07 -1.48
C LYS A 243 16.44 -1.46 -1.07
N ALA A 244 15.31 -1.51 -0.36
CA ALA A 244 14.56 -2.75 -0.12
C ALA A 244 13.78 -3.19 -1.38
N LEU A 245 13.49 -2.24 -2.29
CA LEU A 245 13.07 -2.49 -3.67
C LEU A 245 14.09 -1.85 -4.63
N THR A 246 14.25 -2.44 -5.81
CA THR A 246 14.90 -1.79 -6.95
C THR A 246 13.86 -1.10 -7.84
N ASN A 247 14.31 -0.19 -8.72
CA ASN A 247 13.43 0.41 -9.71
C ASN A 247 12.87 -0.64 -10.68
N SER A 248 13.64 -1.69 -10.99
CA SER A 248 13.20 -2.82 -11.83
C SER A 248 12.05 -3.60 -11.20
N ASP A 249 12.07 -3.81 -9.87
CA ASP A 249 10.99 -4.52 -9.17
C ASP A 249 9.69 -3.73 -9.23
N LEU A 250 9.78 -2.42 -9.03
CA LEU A 250 8.65 -1.49 -9.07
C LEU A 250 8.07 -1.37 -10.49
N VAL A 251 8.92 -1.21 -11.51
CA VAL A 251 8.53 -1.23 -12.93
C VAL A 251 7.80 -2.52 -13.29
N THR A 252 8.37 -3.68 -12.92
CA THR A 252 7.80 -4.99 -13.25
C THR A 252 6.47 -5.21 -12.52
N GLY A 253 6.41 -4.93 -11.21
CA GLY A 253 5.17 -5.07 -10.43
C GLY A 253 4.04 -4.15 -10.90
N CYS A 254 4.36 -2.92 -11.35
CA CYS A 254 3.39 -2.05 -12.02
C CYS A 254 2.91 -2.64 -13.36
N LEU A 255 3.81 -3.14 -14.21
CA LEU A 255 3.42 -3.75 -15.49
C LEU A 255 2.54 -4.99 -15.30
N GLU A 256 2.88 -5.86 -14.34
CA GLU A 256 2.07 -7.03 -14.02
C GLU A 256 0.70 -6.65 -13.45
N TYR A 257 0.61 -5.60 -12.62
CA TYR A 257 -0.69 -5.09 -12.16
C TYR A 257 -1.52 -4.52 -13.32
N GLY A 258 -0.89 -3.72 -14.20
CA GLY A 258 -1.52 -3.16 -15.39
C GLY A 258 -2.05 -4.21 -16.36
N ALA A 259 -1.35 -5.35 -16.50
CA ALA A 259 -1.76 -6.47 -17.35
C ALA A 259 -2.92 -7.31 -16.80
N MET A 260 -3.33 -7.10 -15.55
CA MET A 260 -4.54 -7.71 -14.94
C MET A 260 -5.65 -6.68 -14.72
N LEU A 261 -5.46 -5.43 -15.16
CA LEU A 261 -6.33 -4.32 -14.78
C LEU A 261 -7.75 -4.46 -15.35
N ASP A 262 -7.89 -4.99 -16.57
CA ASP A 262 -9.19 -5.22 -17.20
C ASP A 262 -10.04 -6.21 -16.39
N ASP A 263 -9.48 -7.35 -15.98
CA ASP A 263 -10.15 -8.33 -15.12
C ASP A 263 -10.51 -7.74 -13.75
N ILE A 264 -9.54 -7.06 -13.10
CA ILE A 264 -9.76 -6.43 -11.79
C ILE A 264 -10.87 -5.36 -11.86
N ALA A 265 -10.97 -4.63 -12.97
CA ALA A 265 -11.96 -3.58 -13.15
C ALA A 265 -13.41 -4.08 -13.31
N LEU A 266 -13.61 -5.38 -13.58
CA LEU A 266 -14.93 -6.02 -13.54
C LEU A 266 -15.50 -6.06 -12.12
N ASP A 267 -14.68 -6.45 -11.15
CA ASP A 267 -15.05 -6.51 -9.72
C ASP A 267 -14.92 -5.14 -9.04
N ALA A 268 -13.90 -4.36 -9.42
CA ALA A 268 -13.54 -3.08 -8.83
C ALA A 268 -13.48 -1.96 -9.89
N PRO A 269 -14.61 -1.38 -10.32
CA PRO A 269 -14.66 -0.39 -11.42
C PRO A 269 -13.94 0.95 -11.15
N LYS A 270 -13.39 1.14 -9.95
CA LYS A 270 -12.52 2.28 -9.59
C LYS A 270 -11.02 1.96 -9.69
N ALA A 271 -10.63 0.69 -9.82
CA ALA A 271 -9.23 0.28 -9.89
C ALA A 271 -8.44 1.04 -10.98
N PRO A 272 -8.94 1.25 -12.22
CA PRO A 272 -8.23 2.05 -13.23
C PRO A 272 -7.93 3.48 -12.78
N SER A 273 -8.90 4.15 -12.16
CA SER A 273 -8.71 5.52 -11.65
C SER A 273 -7.78 5.60 -10.44
N ASN A 274 -7.85 4.62 -9.53
CA ASN A 274 -6.96 4.51 -8.38
C ASN A 274 -5.51 4.23 -8.82
N TYR A 275 -5.35 3.38 -9.85
CA TYR A 275 -4.07 3.03 -10.43
C TYR A 275 -3.42 4.22 -11.13
N GLY A 276 -4.19 4.96 -11.92
CA GLY A 276 -3.71 6.21 -12.51
C GLY A 276 -3.32 7.27 -11.48
N GLU A 277 -4.06 7.39 -10.37
CA GLU A 277 -3.65 8.28 -9.26
C GLU A 277 -2.32 7.81 -8.63
N LEU A 278 -2.13 6.50 -8.41
CA LEU A 278 -0.86 5.95 -7.91
C LEU A 278 0.31 6.23 -8.86
N MET A 279 0.15 5.93 -10.15
CA MET A 279 1.19 6.20 -11.16
C MET A 279 1.52 7.70 -11.21
N GLY A 280 0.52 8.58 -11.22
CA GLY A 280 0.71 10.03 -11.19
C GLY A 280 1.52 10.51 -9.97
N ARG A 281 1.26 9.94 -8.78
CA ARG A 281 2.05 10.24 -7.57
C ARG A 281 3.51 9.77 -7.70
N LEU A 282 3.75 8.57 -8.22
CA LEU A 282 5.10 8.01 -8.40
C LEU A 282 5.90 8.74 -9.50
N ILE A 283 5.24 9.25 -10.55
CA ILE A 283 5.86 10.13 -11.57
C ILE A 283 6.26 11.47 -10.95
N VAL A 284 5.38 12.08 -10.14
CA VAL A 284 5.69 13.35 -9.42
C VAL A 284 6.83 13.17 -8.42
N ALA A 285 6.98 11.98 -7.82
CA ALA A 285 8.12 11.62 -6.98
C ALA A 285 9.43 11.32 -7.77
N GLY A 286 9.39 11.33 -9.11
CA GLY A 286 10.54 11.02 -9.97
C GLY A 286 10.94 9.54 -9.98
N ILE A 287 10.03 8.64 -9.58
CA ILE A 287 10.25 7.19 -9.50
C ILE A 287 9.93 6.51 -10.84
N LEU A 288 8.89 7.00 -11.52
CA LEU A 288 8.36 6.50 -12.78
C LEU A 288 8.40 7.57 -13.88
N ASP A 289 8.34 7.14 -15.14
CA ASP A 289 8.27 7.99 -16.32
C ASP A 289 7.06 7.64 -17.22
N PHE A 290 6.79 8.48 -18.23
CA PHE A 290 5.70 8.23 -19.17
C PHE A 290 5.94 7.05 -20.12
N LYS A 291 7.16 6.51 -20.21
CA LYS A 291 7.42 5.29 -20.99
C LYS A 291 6.79 4.08 -20.31
N LEU A 292 6.94 3.97 -18.99
CA LEU A 292 6.20 2.97 -18.25
C LEU A 292 4.67 3.14 -18.37
N VAL A 293 4.18 4.38 -18.38
CA VAL A 293 2.75 4.66 -18.64
C VAL A 293 2.34 4.14 -20.02
N GLN A 294 3.14 4.38 -21.06
CA GLN A 294 2.88 3.88 -22.41
C GLN A 294 2.86 2.35 -22.46
N ASP A 295 3.80 1.68 -21.80
CA ASP A 295 3.87 0.22 -21.75
C ASP A 295 2.69 -0.39 -20.96
N VAL A 296 2.30 0.23 -19.84
CA VAL A 296 1.10 -0.13 -19.07
C VAL A 296 -0.16 0.04 -19.92
N LEU A 297 -0.33 1.17 -20.62
CA LEU A 297 -1.49 1.42 -21.48
C LEU A 297 -1.57 0.44 -22.66
N GLN A 298 -0.44 -0.09 -23.14
CA GLN A 298 -0.43 -1.18 -24.13
C GLN A 298 -0.87 -2.54 -23.57
N LYS A 299 -0.75 -2.76 -22.25
CA LYS A 299 -1.19 -4.00 -21.58
C LYS A 299 -2.68 -4.01 -21.26
N VAL A 300 -3.27 -2.84 -21.01
CA VAL A 300 -4.72 -2.70 -20.80
C VAL A 300 -5.44 -2.88 -22.15
N GLU A 301 -6.46 -3.72 -22.20
CA GLU A 301 -7.21 -3.98 -23.44
C GLU A 301 -8.32 -2.95 -23.69
N ASP A 302 -9.10 -2.59 -22.66
CA ASP A 302 -10.24 -1.67 -22.81
C ASP A 302 -9.77 -0.20 -22.90
N THR A 303 -10.15 0.45 -24.01
CA THR A 303 -9.96 1.88 -24.25
C THR A 303 -10.55 2.79 -23.16
N TYR A 304 -11.62 2.37 -22.48
CA TYR A 304 -12.22 3.08 -21.34
C TYR A 304 -11.31 3.02 -20.11
N TYR A 305 -10.73 1.86 -19.80
CA TYR A 305 -9.78 1.73 -18.68
C TYR A 305 -8.47 2.46 -18.99
N ARG A 306 -7.96 2.41 -20.22
CA ARG A 306 -6.82 3.25 -20.66
C ARG A 306 -7.07 4.74 -20.41
N LYS A 307 -8.23 5.26 -20.83
CA LYS A 307 -8.65 6.65 -20.58
C LYS A 307 -8.72 6.96 -19.08
N SER A 308 -9.35 6.09 -18.30
CA SER A 308 -9.51 6.25 -16.85
C SER A 308 -8.17 6.31 -16.10
N VAL A 309 -7.20 5.47 -16.47
CA VAL A 309 -5.82 5.52 -15.95
C VAL A 309 -5.15 6.84 -16.35
N PHE A 310 -5.14 7.18 -17.64
CA PHE A 310 -4.44 8.36 -18.14
C PHE A 310 -5.03 9.68 -17.62
N ASP A 311 -6.35 9.82 -17.58
CA ASP A 311 -7.04 11.00 -17.04
C ASP A 311 -6.71 11.19 -15.55
N ALA A 312 -6.61 10.11 -14.77
CA ALA A 312 -6.23 10.16 -13.37
C ALA A 312 -4.74 10.57 -13.17
N ILE A 313 -3.82 10.06 -14.01
CA ILE A 313 -2.41 10.51 -14.05
C ILE A 313 -2.35 12.01 -14.34
N MET A 314 -2.98 12.45 -15.44
CA MET A 314 -2.93 13.83 -15.90
C MET A 314 -3.58 14.80 -14.90
N LYS A 315 -4.66 14.38 -14.22
CA LYS A 315 -5.27 15.13 -13.11
C LYS A 315 -4.31 15.27 -11.94
N GLY A 316 -3.63 14.19 -11.53
CA GLY A 316 -2.63 14.21 -10.46
C GLY A 316 -1.47 15.14 -10.77
N MET A 317 -0.93 15.07 -11.99
CA MET A 317 0.18 15.92 -12.43
C MET A 317 -0.19 17.40 -12.52
N LYS A 318 -1.34 17.76 -13.09
CA LYS A 318 -1.85 19.14 -13.14
C LYS A 318 -2.21 19.71 -11.75
N SER A 319 -2.28 18.86 -10.72
CA SER A 319 -2.52 19.29 -9.33
C SER A 319 -1.24 19.59 -8.54
N SER A 320 -0.05 19.44 -9.16
CA SER A 320 1.25 19.64 -8.52
C SER A 320 2.17 20.49 -9.41
N ALA A 321 2.78 21.52 -8.84
CA ALA A 321 3.76 22.36 -9.56
C ALA A 321 4.98 21.58 -10.08
N VAL A 322 5.35 20.48 -9.40
CA VAL A 322 6.38 19.55 -9.89
C VAL A 322 5.86 18.75 -11.09
N GLY A 323 4.60 18.30 -11.04
CA GLY A 323 3.93 17.61 -12.14
C GLY A 323 3.83 18.47 -13.40
N GLU A 324 3.44 19.74 -13.29
CA GLU A 324 3.41 20.68 -14.42
C GLU A 324 4.78 20.81 -15.11
N GLY A 325 5.88 20.84 -14.34
CA GLY A 325 7.23 20.85 -14.91
C GLY A 325 7.58 19.57 -15.70
N ILE A 326 7.14 18.41 -15.22
CA ILE A 326 7.36 17.12 -15.90
C ILE A 326 6.54 17.03 -17.19
N LEU A 327 5.30 17.56 -17.21
CA LEU A 327 4.45 17.56 -18.42
C LEU A 327 5.12 18.26 -19.61
N GLY A 328 5.83 19.37 -19.36
CA GLY A 328 6.61 20.06 -20.41
C GLY A 328 7.85 19.27 -20.86
N ALA A 329 8.48 18.51 -19.97
CA ALA A 329 9.71 17.77 -20.25
C ALA A 329 9.47 16.44 -20.99
N GLN A 330 8.34 15.76 -20.75
CA GLN A 330 8.02 14.44 -21.31
C GLN A 330 6.94 14.49 -22.41
N ALA A 331 6.73 15.64 -23.05
CA ALA A 331 5.66 15.87 -24.03
C ALA A 331 5.56 14.79 -25.14
N ALA A 332 6.69 14.31 -25.68
CA ALA A 332 6.71 13.28 -26.72
C ALA A 332 6.23 11.88 -26.24
N ASP A 333 6.54 11.52 -24.99
CA ASP A 333 6.08 10.28 -24.37
C ASP A 333 4.59 10.40 -23.99
N ILE A 334 4.15 11.59 -23.58
CA ILE A 334 2.73 11.91 -23.31
C ILE A 334 1.88 11.81 -24.59
N GLU A 335 2.30 12.42 -25.70
CA GLU A 335 1.62 12.27 -27.00
C GLU A 335 1.55 10.79 -27.43
N SER A 336 2.57 10.00 -27.09
CA SER A 336 2.61 8.56 -27.40
C SER A 336 1.61 7.76 -26.56
N CYS A 337 1.37 8.19 -25.32
CA CYS A 337 0.26 7.68 -24.50
C CYS A 337 -1.11 8.10 -25.06
N GLU A 338 -1.29 9.37 -25.45
CA GLU A 338 -2.57 9.88 -25.99
C GLU A 338 -3.02 9.13 -27.26
N ARG A 339 -2.07 8.72 -28.11
CA ARG A 339 -2.33 7.88 -29.31
C ARG A 339 -2.93 6.50 -28.97
N LEU A 340 -2.70 5.97 -27.76
CA LEU A 340 -3.26 4.68 -27.31
C LEU A 340 -4.69 4.78 -26.77
N LEU A 341 -5.21 6.01 -26.62
CA LEU A 341 -6.56 6.30 -26.13
C LEU A 341 -7.59 6.48 -27.27
N SER A 342 -7.15 6.48 -28.52
CA SER A 342 -8.02 6.71 -29.69
C SER A 342 -8.80 5.45 -30.08
#